data_AF-A0A3A9EV27-F1
#
_entry.id   AF-A0A3A9EV27-F1
#
_cell.length_a   1.000
_cell.length_b   1.000
_cell.length_c   1.000
_cell.angle_alpha   90.00
_cell.angle_beta   90.00
_cell.angle_gamma   90.00
#
_symmetry.space_group_name_H-M   'P 1'
#
loop_
_entity.id
_entity.type
_entity.pdbx_description
1 polymer ?
#
loop_
_entity_poly.entity_id
_entity_poly.type
_entity_poly.pdbx_seq_one_letter_code
_entity_poly.pdbx_strand_id
1 'polypeptide(L)'
;MPVYRYSQEVHDFVKKWSLKLRDEDLAEACNSELGTHFTAQSMKAFRGNHGYRNGKKQWTKEEYWKYQKKYPQGMYEFVRDNSWGVSSKEMAEMVNEKFGTSFTQTMMKQFRQRHGIKSGCTGWYQKGHPPGTKGRKQEDYIKDPDALERAKATRFKKGDRPANELPVGAIVVNSAGYKLRKKQMEGSLWERWEFLHRAVWEEHNGPIPEGVVVIFKDNDKLNCDIENLMLITKGESCALTRLGYRFEDPDLTQAGLGIVRLKQTVAKKKKKGKKA
;
A
#
# COMPACT_ATOMS: atom_id res chain seq x y z
N MET A 1 33.29 -22.66 -22.26
CA MET A 1 34.17 -21.72 -21.54
C MET A 1 33.56 -20.34 -21.67
N PRO A 2 33.30 -19.59 -20.58
CA PRO A 2 32.78 -18.23 -20.70
C PRO A 2 33.77 -17.37 -21.50
N VAL A 3 33.29 -16.75 -22.58
CA VAL A 3 34.09 -15.86 -23.43
C VAL A 3 34.15 -14.51 -22.74
N TYR A 4 35.21 -14.25 -22.00
CA TYR A 4 35.46 -12.93 -21.44
C TYR A 4 35.96 -12.00 -22.54
N ARG A 5 35.35 -10.82 -22.66
CA ARG A 5 35.73 -9.79 -23.65
C ARG A 5 37.16 -9.27 -23.45
N TYR A 6 37.67 -9.33 -22.22
CA TYR A 6 39.00 -8.86 -21.84
C TYR A 6 39.76 -9.96 -21.10
N SER A 7 41.09 -9.99 -21.26
CA SER A 7 41.96 -10.99 -20.64
C SER A 7 42.05 -10.81 -19.12
N GLN A 8 42.45 -11.86 -18.40
CA GLN A 8 42.67 -11.80 -16.95
C GLN A 8 43.73 -10.75 -16.57
N GLU A 9 44.71 -10.52 -17.44
CA GLU A 9 45.75 -9.49 -17.26
C GLU A 9 45.14 -8.07 -17.18
N VAL A 10 44.11 -7.78 -17.99
CA VAL A 10 43.37 -6.52 -17.92
C VAL A 10 42.65 -6.39 -16.57
N HIS A 11 42.05 -7.47 -16.08
CA HIS A 11 41.39 -7.47 -14.77
C HIS A 11 42.37 -7.19 -13.62
N ASP A 12 43.54 -7.82 -13.64
CA ASP A 12 44.56 -7.67 -12.60
C ASP A 12 45.19 -6.26 -12.65
N PHE A 13 45.44 -5.74 -13.84
CA PHE A 13 45.93 -4.39 -14.05
C PHE A 13 44.95 -3.33 -13.52
N VAL A 14 43.68 -3.41 -13.94
CA VAL A 14 42.64 -2.47 -13.50
C VAL A 14 42.39 -2.57 -12.00
N LYS A 15 42.38 -3.78 -11.43
CA LYS A 15 42.22 -3.97 -9.98
C LYS A 15 43.35 -3.29 -9.19
N LYS A 16 44.60 -3.40 -9.65
CA LYS A 16 45.79 -2.82 -9.01
C LYS A 16 45.77 -1.28 -9.04
N TRP A 17 45.37 -0.69 -10.17
CA TRP A 17 45.52 0.74 -10.41
C TRP A 17 44.24 1.57 -10.24
N SER A 18 43.06 0.93 -10.18
CA SER A 18 41.76 1.60 -10.04
C SER A 18 41.62 2.51 -8.82
N LEU A 19 42.35 2.22 -7.73
CA LEU A 19 42.37 3.08 -6.54
C LEU A 19 43.28 4.30 -6.68
N LYS A 20 44.21 4.31 -7.63
CA LYS A 20 45.28 5.31 -7.74
C LYS A 20 45.08 6.28 -8.91
N LEU A 21 44.51 5.82 -10.02
CA LEU A 21 44.36 6.57 -11.27
C LEU A 21 42.88 6.94 -11.53
N ARG A 22 42.64 8.03 -12.28
CA ARG A 22 41.28 8.33 -12.79
C ARG A 22 40.93 7.36 -13.91
N ASP A 23 39.63 7.22 -14.20
CA ASP A 23 39.17 6.37 -15.29
C ASP A 23 39.75 6.80 -16.67
N GLU A 24 40.12 8.07 -16.84
CA GLU A 24 40.88 8.61 -18.00
C GLU A 24 42.33 8.08 -18.01
N ASP A 25 43.12 8.43 -17.00
CA ASP A 25 44.55 8.05 -16.88
C ASP A 25 44.74 6.51 -16.85
N LEU A 26 43.78 5.79 -16.25
CA LEU A 26 43.75 4.32 -16.16
C LEU A 26 43.48 3.67 -17.53
N ALA A 27 42.62 4.29 -18.35
CA ALA A 27 42.36 3.82 -19.70
C ALA A 27 43.60 3.96 -20.57
N GLU A 28 44.28 5.11 -20.52
CA GLU A 28 45.52 5.36 -21.26
C GLU A 28 46.64 4.40 -20.86
N ALA A 29 46.83 4.16 -19.55
CA ALA A 29 47.82 3.23 -19.04
C ALA A 29 47.52 1.78 -19.47
N CYS A 30 46.25 1.35 -19.39
CA CYS A 30 45.83 0.01 -19.80
C CYS A 30 45.97 -0.20 -21.32
N ASN A 31 45.72 0.84 -22.12
CA ASN A 31 45.90 0.81 -23.56
C ASN A 31 47.38 0.69 -23.94
N SER A 32 48.24 1.44 -23.23
CA SER A 32 49.69 1.47 -23.50
C SER A 32 50.40 0.18 -23.08
N GLU A 33 50.02 -0.40 -21.93
CA GLU A 33 50.71 -1.57 -21.36
C GLU A 33 50.20 -2.91 -21.92
N LEU A 34 48.90 -3.00 -22.24
CA LEU A 34 48.26 -4.25 -22.66
C LEU A 34 47.71 -4.20 -24.10
N GLY A 35 47.99 -3.13 -24.86
CA GLY A 35 47.56 -2.99 -26.26
C GLY A 35 46.04 -2.91 -26.43
N THR A 36 45.32 -2.43 -25.41
CA THR A 36 43.86 -2.34 -25.41
C THR A 36 43.35 -1.00 -25.98
N HIS A 37 42.04 -0.86 -26.17
CA HIS A 37 41.39 0.34 -26.73
C HIS A 37 40.24 0.86 -25.84
N PHE A 38 40.50 1.00 -24.54
CA PHE A 38 39.56 1.63 -23.61
C PHE A 38 39.47 3.14 -23.82
N THR A 39 38.24 3.65 -23.87
CA THR A 39 37.90 5.04 -23.58
C THR A 39 37.65 5.22 -22.08
N ALA A 40 37.77 6.45 -21.55
CA ALA A 40 37.49 6.76 -20.15
C ALA A 40 36.08 6.27 -19.69
N GLN A 41 35.07 6.41 -20.56
CA GLN A 41 33.72 5.92 -20.26
C GLN A 41 33.65 4.39 -20.23
N SER A 42 34.32 3.71 -21.17
CA SER A 42 34.37 2.24 -21.18
C SER A 42 35.18 1.67 -20.02
N MET A 43 36.25 2.35 -19.58
CA MET A 43 37.03 1.98 -18.40
C MET A 43 36.19 2.16 -17.12
N LYS A 44 35.46 3.26 -16.99
CA LYS A 44 34.49 3.47 -15.91
C LYS A 44 33.42 2.36 -15.87
N ALA A 45 32.89 1.99 -17.03
CA ALA A 45 31.88 0.93 -17.13
C ALA A 45 32.47 -0.45 -16.79
N PHE A 46 33.64 -0.79 -17.32
CA PHE A 46 34.38 -2.03 -17.02
C PHE A 46 34.65 -2.14 -15.52
N ARG A 47 35.22 -1.09 -14.92
CA ARG A 47 35.48 -1.00 -13.49
C ARG A 47 34.20 -1.20 -12.66
N GLY A 48 33.10 -0.55 -13.05
CA GLY A 48 31.80 -0.67 -12.39
C GLY A 48 31.20 -2.07 -12.46
N ASN A 49 31.21 -2.67 -13.65
CA ASN A 49 30.67 -4.02 -13.89
C ASN A 49 31.45 -5.11 -13.13
N HIS A 50 32.74 -4.89 -12.90
CA HIS A 50 33.62 -5.83 -12.19
C HIS A 50 33.87 -5.46 -10.72
N GLY A 51 33.16 -4.47 -10.18
CA GLY A 51 33.19 -4.13 -8.75
C GLY A 51 34.50 -3.50 -8.25
N TYR A 52 35.34 -3.00 -9.16
CA TYR A 52 36.58 -2.31 -8.78
C TYR A 52 36.27 -0.88 -8.30
N ARG A 53 36.80 -0.47 -7.15
CA ARG A 53 36.52 0.86 -6.58
C ARG A 53 37.44 1.91 -7.20
N ASN A 54 36.89 3.07 -7.57
CA ASN A 54 37.72 4.24 -7.87
C ASN A 54 38.11 4.91 -6.55
N GLY A 55 39.41 5.14 -6.36
CA GLY A 55 39.95 5.67 -5.09
C GLY A 55 39.87 7.20 -4.94
N LYS A 56 39.42 7.94 -5.96
CA LYS A 56 39.24 9.40 -5.81
C LYS A 56 37.96 9.74 -5.06
N LYS A 57 38.10 10.63 -4.06
CA LYS A 57 37.02 11.19 -3.25
C LYS A 57 36.01 11.92 -4.14
N GLN A 58 34.72 11.74 -3.85
CA GLN A 58 33.66 12.56 -4.43
C GLN A 58 33.91 14.04 -4.09
N TRP A 59 33.72 14.95 -5.05
CA TRP A 59 33.87 16.39 -4.81
C TRP A 59 33.02 16.83 -3.63
N THR A 60 33.59 17.73 -2.81
CA THR A 60 32.79 18.43 -1.82
C THR A 60 31.76 19.31 -2.52
N LYS A 61 30.76 19.80 -1.77
CA LYS A 61 29.73 20.68 -2.32
C LYS A 61 30.34 21.97 -2.87
N GLU A 62 31.37 22.51 -2.20
CA GLU A 62 32.09 23.71 -2.61
C GLU A 62 32.88 23.48 -3.91
N GLU A 63 33.58 22.33 -4.02
CA GLU A 63 34.32 21.96 -5.23
C GLU A 63 33.39 21.74 -6.42
N TYR A 64 32.23 21.09 -6.21
CA TYR A 64 31.23 20.90 -7.25
C TYR A 64 30.78 22.23 -7.84
N TRP A 65 30.40 23.21 -7.01
CA TRP A 65 29.94 24.51 -7.49
C TRP A 65 31.05 25.35 -8.11
N LYS A 66 32.29 25.25 -7.60
CA LYS A 66 33.46 25.95 -8.16
C LYS A 66 33.73 25.58 -9.62
N TYR A 67 33.56 24.31 -9.99
CA TYR A 67 33.84 23.81 -11.34
C TYR A 67 32.57 23.58 -12.18
N GLN A 68 31.38 23.91 -11.66
CA GLN A 68 30.13 23.71 -12.37
C GLN A 68 29.94 24.77 -13.46
N LYS A 69 29.90 24.33 -14.73
CA LYS A 69 29.64 25.21 -15.89
C LYS A 69 28.19 25.17 -16.38
N LYS A 70 27.39 24.21 -15.90
CA LYS A 70 26.03 23.95 -16.40
C LYS A 70 24.99 24.97 -15.91
N TYR A 71 25.21 25.55 -14.75
CA TYR A 71 24.26 26.44 -14.08
C TYR A 71 24.91 27.80 -13.87
N PRO A 72 24.20 28.91 -14.09
CA PRO A 72 24.70 30.25 -13.78
C PRO A 72 25.12 30.37 -12.32
N GLN A 73 26.14 31.19 -12.06
CA GLN A 73 26.59 31.52 -10.71
C GLN A 73 25.43 32.15 -9.92
N GLY A 74 25.18 31.68 -8.69
CA GLY A 74 24.08 32.18 -7.86
C GLY A 74 22.71 31.53 -8.11
N MET A 75 22.57 30.66 -9.11
CA MET A 75 21.30 29.96 -9.40
C MET A 75 20.89 29.06 -8.23
N TYR A 76 21.85 28.39 -7.58
CA TYR A 76 21.57 27.49 -6.47
C TYR A 76 20.93 28.22 -5.29
N GLU A 77 21.55 29.32 -4.87
CA GLU A 77 21.08 30.17 -3.77
C GLU A 77 19.69 30.71 -4.10
N PHE A 78 19.51 31.22 -5.33
CA PHE A 78 18.22 31.74 -5.76
C PHE A 78 17.11 30.69 -5.72
N VAL A 79 17.34 29.48 -6.26
CA VAL A 79 16.33 28.42 -6.23
C VAL A 79 16.11 27.91 -4.81
N ARG A 80 17.15 27.80 -3.99
CA ARG A 80 17.03 27.38 -2.59
C ARG A 80 16.13 28.34 -1.81
N ASP A 81 16.32 29.64 -2.00
CA ASP A 81 15.65 30.69 -1.21
C ASP A 81 14.23 30.96 -1.70
N ASN A 82 13.90 30.67 -2.96
CA ASN A 82 12.60 30.97 -3.57
C ASN A 82 11.74 29.73 -3.89
N SER A 83 12.17 28.52 -3.55
CA SER A 83 11.45 27.30 -3.98
C SER A 83 10.20 26.99 -3.15
N TRP A 84 10.05 27.50 -1.93
CA TRP A 84 8.92 27.15 -1.07
C TRP A 84 7.61 27.79 -1.56
N GLY A 85 6.58 26.98 -1.79
CA GLY A 85 5.29 27.40 -2.31
C GLY A 85 5.22 27.56 -3.84
N VAL A 86 6.36 27.42 -4.54
CA VAL A 86 6.47 27.72 -5.96
C VAL A 86 6.54 26.43 -6.80
N SER A 87 5.67 26.34 -7.81
CA SER A 87 5.64 25.20 -8.71
C SER A 87 6.93 25.10 -9.54
N SER A 88 7.20 23.94 -10.13
CA SER A 88 8.38 23.78 -11.00
C SER A 88 8.32 24.67 -12.24
N LYS A 89 7.11 25.06 -12.64
CA LYS A 89 6.89 25.88 -13.83
C LYS A 89 7.27 27.32 -13.51
N GLU A 90 6.66 27.89 -12.47
CA GLU A 90 6.93 29.25 -12.00
C GLU A 90 8.41 29.43 -11.63
N MET A 91 9.01 28.45 -10.94
CA MET A 91 10.44 28.53 -10.60
C MET A 91 11.34 28.53 -11.84
N ALA A 92 10.95 27.82 -12.91
CA ALA A 92 11.70 27.85 -14.17
C ALA A 92 11.59 29.22 -14.84
N GLU A 93 10.41 29.81 -14.86
CA GLU A 93 10.16 31.16 -15.39
C GLU A 93 10.98 32.22 -14.64
N MET A 94 10.96 32.20 -13.30
CA MET A 94 11.74 33.11 -12.46
C MET A 94 13.26 32.99 -12.68
N VAL A 95 13.77 31.77 -12.87
CA VAL A 95 15.20 31.56 -13.15
C VAL A 95 15.57 32.05 -14.54
N ASN A 96 14.73 31.78 -15.53
CA ASN A 96 14.95 32.21 -16.90
C ASN A 96 14.95 33.74 -17.03
N GLU A 97 14.04 34.41 -16.34
CA GLU A 97 13.97 35.86 -16.27
C GLU A 97 15.22 36.45 -15.59
N LYS A 98 15.63 35.90 -14.44
CA LYS A 98 16.74 36.44 -13.66
C LYS A 98 18.12 36.19 -14.28
N PHE A 99 18.34 35.04 -14.90
CA PHE A 99 19.65 34.60 -15.38
C PHE A 99 19.77 34.54 -16.90
N GLY A 100 18.72 34.93 -17.65
CA GLY A 100 18.71 34.86 -19.11
C GLY A 100 18.83 33.44 -19.66
N THR A 101 18.26 32.46 -18.94
CA THR A 101 18.35 31.03 -19.29
C THR A 101 17.08 30.51 -19.96
N SER A 102 17.11 29.26 -20.44
CA SER A 102 15.99 28.57 -21.09
C SER A 102 15.65 27.22 -20.43
N PHE A 103 15.61 27.19 -19.09
CA PHE A 103 15.23 26.00 -18.34
C PHE A 103 13.73 25.69 -18.49
N THR A 104 13.42 24.42 -18.68
CA THR A 104 12.04 23.93 -18.67
C THR A 104 11.58 23.53 -17.27
N GLN A 105 10.26 23.39 -17.08
CA GLN A 105 9.66 22.86 -15.86
C GLN A 105 10.32 21.55 -15.39
N THR A 106 10.60 20.64 -16.34
CA THR A 106 11.23 19.35 -16.05
C THR A 106 12.67 19.52 -15.60
N MET A 107 13.44 20.42 -16.23
CA MET A 107 14.82 20.72 -15.81
C MET A 107 14.86 21.28 -14.39
N MET A 108 13.93 22.18 -14.06
CA MET A 108 13.82 22.75 -12.71
C MET A 108 13.42 21.71 -11.66
N LYS A 109 12.47 20.82 -11.99
CA LYS A 109 12.11 19.69 -11.12
C LYS A 109 13.32 18.80 -10.82
N GLN A 110 14.08 18.44 -11.85
CA GLN A 110 15.28 17.59 -11.72
C GLN A 110 16.39 18.30 -10.93
N PHE A 111 16.58 19.60 -11.15
CA PHE A 111 17.52 20.42 -10.39
C PHE A 111 17.19 20.36 -8.89
N ARG A 112 15.94 20.67 -8.53
CA ARG A 112 15.50 20.64 -7.13
C ARG A 112 15.64 19.26 -6.49
N GLN A 113 15.31 18.20 -7.22
CA GLN A 113 15.47 16.82 -6.75
C GLN A 113 16.93 16.46 -6.45
N ARG A 114 17.85 16.77 -7.38
CA ARG A 114 19.30 16.48 -7.21
C ARG A 114 19.94 17.28 -6.08
N HIS A 115 19.40 18.45 -5.79
CA HIS A 115 19.92 19.35 -4.78
C HIS A 115 19.15 19.31 -3.45
N GLY A 116 18.17 18.41 -3.30
CA GLY A 116 17.38 18.26 -2.08
C GLY A 116 16.50 19.46 -1.74
N ILE A 117 16.18 20.31 -2.72
CA ILE A 117 15.38 21.53 -2.52
C ILE A 117 13.90 21.16 -2.61
N LYS A 118 13.13 21.44 -1.57
CA LYS A 118 11.68 21.15 -1.52
C LYS A 118 10.88 22.32 -2.10
N SER A 119 9.83 22.01 -2.85
CA SER A 119 8.90 23.03 -3.37
C SER A 119 7.80 23.41 -2.38
N GLY A 120 7.59 22.64 -1.32
CA GLY A 120 6.45 22.84 -0.39
C GLY A 120 5.06 22.55 -0.99
N CYS A 121 4.92 22.54 -2.32
CA CYS A 121 3.68 22.13 -3.00
C CYS A 121 3.39 20.65 -2.76
N THR A 122 2.35 20.35 -1.99
CA THR A 122 1.82 19.00 -1.83
C THR A 122 0.82 18.75 -2.97
N GLY A 123 1.08 17.75 -3.83
CA GLY A 123 0.17 17.38 -4.92
C GLY A 123 -1.16 16.75 -4.46
N TRP A 124 -1.56 17.04 -3.22
CA TRP A 124 -2.76 16.54 -2.57
C TRP A 124 -3.84 17.60 -2.62
N TYR A 125 -5.08 17.15 -2.80
CA TYR A 125 -6.24 18.02 -2.65
C TYR A 125 -6.38 18.44 -1.18
N GLN A 126 -6.52 19.74 -0.95
CA GLN A 126 -6.73 20.28 0.39
C GLN A 126 -8.10 19.85 0.96
N LYS A 127 -8.23 19.80 2.29
CA LYS A 127 -9.50 19.45 2.95
C LYS A 127 -10.61 20.40 2.47
N GLY A 128 -11.69 19.83 1.93
CA GLY A 128 -12.81 20.60 1.37
C GLY A 128 -12.73 20.87 -0.13
N HIS A 129 -11.65 20.46 -0.81
CA HIS A 129 -11.57 20.55 -2.26
C HIS A 129 -12.66 19.69 -2.91
N PRO A 130 -13.61 20.27 -3.67
CA PRO A 130 -14.65 19.49 -4.32
C PRO A 130 -14.04 18.57 -5.39
N PRO A 131 -14.55 17.33 -5.57
CA PRO A 131 -14.22 16.53 -6.75
C PRO A 131 -14.52 17.31 -8.02
N GLY A 132 -13.65 17.24 -9.03
CA GLY A 132 -13.79 18.03 -10.27
C GLY A 132 -15.09 17.77 -11.04
N THR A 133 -15.78 16.66 -10.76
CA THR A 133 -17.06 16.26 -11.35
C THR A 133 -18.27 16.53 -10.45
N LYS A 134 -18.08 17.04 -9.23
CA LYS A 134 -19.18 17.28 -8.28
C LYS A 134 -20.15 18.30 -8.86
N GLY A 135 -21.42 17.91 -8.98
CA GLY A 135 -22.50 18.75 -9.50
C GLY A 135 -22.53 18.93 -11.02
N ARG A 136 -21.59 18.30 -11.76
CA ARG A 136 -21.60 18.30 -13.22
C ARG A 136 -22.43 17.15 -13.74
N LYS A 137 -23.16 17.38 -14.84
CA LYS A 137 -23.82 16.30 -15.58
C LYS A 137 -22.76 15.49 -16.31
N GLN A 138 -23.07 14.23 -16.60
CA GLN A 138 -22.18 13.35 -17.35
C GLN A 138 -21.82 13.90 -18.74
N GLU A 139 -22.78 14.58 -19.37
CA GLU A 139 -22.62 15.29 -20.65
C GLU A 139 -21.56 16.40 -20.59
N ASP A 140 -21.33 17.00 -19.42
CA ASP A 140 -20.39 18.12 -19.27
C ASP A 140 -18.92 17.66 -19.26
N TYR A 141 -18.65 16.40 -18.90
CA TYR A 141 -17.29 15.88 -18.77
C TYR A 141 -16.97 14.70 -19.69
N ILE A 142 -17.97 14.04 -20.28
CA ILE A 142 -17.77 13.08 -21.38
C ILE A 142 -18.02 13.82 -22.69
N LYS A 143 -16.95 14.29 -23.33
CA LYS A 143 -17.03 15.06 -24.59
C LYS A 143 -17.29 14.22 -25.83
N ASP A 144 -16.98 12.93 -25.76
CA ASP A 144 -17.15 11.99 -26.87
C ASP A 144 -18.58 11.42 -26.90
N PRO A 145 -19.39 11.70 -27.93
CA PRO A 145 -20.75 11.19 -28.06
C PRO A 145 -20.82 9.65 -28.04
N ASP A 146 -19.85 8.97 -28.66
CA ASP A 146 -19.83 7.51 -28.76
C ASP A 146 -19.53 6.86 -27.40
N ALA A 147 -18.69 7.51 -26.58
CA ALA A 147 -18.47 7.11 -25.19
C ALA A 147 -19.73 7.31 -24.33
N LEU A 148 -20.50 8.37 -24.58
CA LEU A 148 -21.74 8.63 -23.85
C LEU A 148 -22.82 7.58 -24.17
N GLU A 149 -22.98 7.18 -25.43
CA GLU A 149 -23.92 6.13 -25.84
C GLU A 149 -23.58 4.77 -25.25
N ARG A 150 -22.32 4.35 -25.34
CA ARG A 150 -21.85 3.10 -24.69
C ARG A 150 -22.12 3.10 -23.19
N ALA A 151 -21.90 4.24 -22.54
CA ALA A 151 -22.17 4.40 -21.13
C ALA A 151 -23.67 4.47 -20.77
N LYS A 152 -24.58 4.73 -21.72
CA LYS A 152 -26.04 4.65 -21.51
C LYS A 152 -26.52 3.20 -21.53
N ALA A 153 -25.95 2.37 -22.38
CA ALA A 153 -26.33 0.95 -22.52
C ALA A 153 -26.05 0.11 -21.26
N THR A 154 -25.05 0.47 -20.45
CA THR A 154 -24.64 -0.29 -19.26
C THR A 154 -25.28 0.19 -17.95
N ARG A 155 -26.21 1.16 -18.00
CA ARG A 155 -26.84 1.72 -16.79
C ARG A 155 -27.94 0.80 -16.30
N PHE A 156 -27.91 0.51 -15.00
CA PHE A 156 -29.06 -0.07 -14.32
C PHE A 156 -30.25 0.88 -14.42
N LYS A 157 -31.37 0.40 -14.93
CA LYS A 157 -32.65 1.10 -14.93
C LYS A 157 -33.26 1.00 -13.54
N LYS A 158 -34.13 1.96 -13.22
CA LYS A 158 -34.87 1.94 -11.95
C LYS A 158 -35.73 0.68 -11.90
N GLY A 159 -35.51 -0.16 -10.88
CA GLY A 159 -36.23 -1.42 -10.70
C GLY A 159 -35.56 -2.64 -11.32
N ASP A 160 -34.41 -2.48 -11.98
CA ASP A 160 -33.63 -3.62 -12.44
C ASP A 160 -33.21 -4.49 -11.26
N ARG A 161 -33.60 -5.77 -11.32
CA ARG A 161 -33.23 -6.77 -10.33
C ARG A 161 -32.07 -7.62 -10.86
N PRO A 162 -31.10 -7.99 -10.02
CA PRO A 162 -30.04 -8.91 -10.41
C PRO A 162 -30.62 -10.25 -10.87
N ALA A 163 -30.09 -10.81 -11.96
CA ALA A 163 -30.54 -12.11 -12.48
C ALA A 163 -30.32 -13.28 -11.49
N ASN A 164 -29.37 -13.13 -10.58
CA ASN A 164 -29.06 -14.09 -9.52
C ASN A 164 -29.85 -13.83 -8.22
N GLU A 165 -30.96 -13.09 -8.29
CA GLU A 165 -31.80 -12.89 -7.13
C GLU A 165 -32.48 -14.20 -6.69
N LEU A 166 -32.23 -14.60 -5.46
CA LEU A 166 -32.82 -15.79 -4.86
C LEU A 166 -34.20 -15.51 -4.23
N PRO A 167 -35.11 -16.51 -4.16
CA PRO A 167 -36.39 -16.35 -3.48
C PRO A 167 -36.25 -16.26 -1.95
N VAL A 168 -37.30 -15.78 -1.27
CA VAL A 168 -37.39 -15.82 0.20
C VAL A 168 -37.29 -17.26 0.68
N GLY A 169 -36.55 -17.49 1.77
CA GLY A 169 -36.24 -18.81 2.30
C GLY A 169 -34.96 -19.43 1.73
N ALA A 170 -34.38 -18.89 0.65
CA ALA A 170 -33.13 -19.40 0.12
C ALA A 170 -31.99 -19.30 1.15
N ILE A 171 -31.16 -20.34 1.20
CA ILE A 171 -30.00 -20.42 2.09
C ILE A 171 -28.72 -20.30 1.28
N VAL A 172 -27.84 -19.38 1.66
CA VAL A 172 -26.52 -19.19 1.04
C VAL A 172 -25.43 -19.19 2.09
N VAL A 173 -24.20 -19.51 1.70
CA VAL A 173 -23.02 -19.41 2.56
C VAL A 173 -22.25 -18.13 2.21
N ASN A 174 -21.95 -17.28 3.19
CA ASN A 174 -21.13 -16.09 2.95
C ASN A 174 -19.63 -16.40 2.89
N SER A 175 -18.83 -15.39 2.53
CA SER A 175 -17.37 -15.47 2.52
C SER A 175 -16.73 -15.79 3.89
N ALA A 176 -17.46 -15.60 4.99
CA ALA A 176 -17.01 -15.93 6.34
C ALA A 176 -17.39 -17.36 6.79
N GLY A 177 -18.07 -18.12 5.93
CA GLY A 177 -18.47 -19.51 6.14
C GLY A 177 -19.79 -19.72 6.90
N TYR A 178 -20.61 -18.69 7.10
CA TYR A 178 -21.89 -18.80 7.78
C TYR A 178 -23.04 -18.97 6.79
N LYS A 179 -24.07 -19.73 7.17
CA LYS A 179 -25.35 -19.79 6.46
C LYS A 179 -26.19 -18.53 6.72
N LEU A 180 -26.74 -17.94 5.66
CA LEU A 180 -27.70 -16.86 5.69
C LEU A 180 -29.00 -17.32 5.05
N ARG A 181 -30.13 -16.93 5.64
CA ARG A 181 -31.47 -17.14 5.10
C ARG A 181 -31.98 -15.82 4.53
N LYS A 182 -32.56 -15.86 3.33
CA LYS A 182 -33.26 -14.69 2.78
C LYS A 182 -34.60 -14.55 3.49
N LYS A 183 -34.74 -13.51 4.32
CA LYS A 183 -35.95 -13.21 5.10
C LYS A 183 -37.03 -12.50 4.27
N GLN A 184 -36.61 -11.59 3.39
CA GLN A 184 -37.52 -10.79 2.58
C GLN A 184 -36.85 -10.37 1.27
N MET A 185 -37.67 -9.95 0.29
CA MET A 185 -37.19 -9.54 -1.02
C MET A 185 -36.62 -8.13 -1.03
N GLU A 186 -37.16 -7.24 -0.19
CA GLU A 186 -36.91 -5.80 -0.29
C GLU A 186 -36.16 -5.23 0.92
N GLY A 187 -35.55 -4.08 0.71
CA GLY A 187 -34.69 -3.42 1.69
C GLY A 187 -33.19 -3.60 1.41
N SER A 188 -32.39 -3.12 2.34
CA SER A 188 -30.94 -3.26 2.30
C SER A 188 -30.52 -4.72 2.42
N LEU A 189 -29.27 -5.03 2.05
CA LEU A 189 -28.72 -6.38 2.16
C LEU A 189 -28.92 -6.99 3.56
N TRP A 190 -28.73 -6.19 4.61
CA TRP A 190 -28.80 -6.63 6.01
C TRP A 190 -30.22 -6.78 6.55
N GLU A 191 -31.22 -6.20 5.89
CA GLU A 191 -32.64 -6.42 6.20
C GLU A 191 -33.17 -7.64 5.46
N ARG A 192 -32.68 -7.87 4.23
CA ARG A 192 -33.08 -9.00 3.38
C ARG A 192 -32.51 -10.33 3.84
N TRP A 193 -31.32 -10.32 4.44
CA TRP A 193 -30.60 -11.53 4.84
C TRP A 193 -30.37 -11.53 6.34
N GLU A 194 -30.70 -12.65 6.96
CA GLU A 194 -30.41 -12.92 8.37
C GLU A 194 -29.48 -14.12 8.51
N PHE A 195 -28.71 -14.16 9.59
CA PHE A 195 -27.86 -15.31 9.89
C PHE A 195 -28.71 -16.49 10.36
N LEU A 196 -28.57 -17.64 9.70
CA LEU A 196 -29.43 -18.79 9.95
C LEU A 196 -29.35 -19.28 11.41
N HIS A 197 -28.15 -19.35 11.98
CA HIS A 197 -27.96 -19.74 13.39
C HIS A 197 -28.63 -18.79 14.39
N ARG A 198 -28.77 -17.49 14.06
CA ARG A 198 -29.50 -16.55 14.93
C ARG A 198 -30.99 -16.73 14.76
N ALA A 199 -31.46 -16.86 13.52
CA ALA A 199 -32.86 -17.09 13.22
C ALA A 199 -33.41 -18.37 13.88
N VAL A 200 -32.70 -19.50 13.73
CA VAL A 200 -33.08 -20.78 14.36
C VAL A 200 -33.09 -20.65 15.88
N TRP A 201 -32.10 -19.97 16.47
CA TRP A 201 -32.11 -19.73 17.91
C TRP A 201 -33.32 -18.90 18.36
N GLU A 202 -33.62 -17.81 17.65
CA GLU A 202 -34.72 -16.90 17.98
C GLU A 202 -36.09 -17.54 17.81
N GLU A 203 -36.27 -18.41 16.82
CA GLU A 203 -37.49 -19.18 16.59
C GLU A 203 -37.79 -20.17 17.73
N HIS A 204 -36.76 -20.77 18.33
CA HIS A 204 -36.92 -21.78 19.39
C HIS A 204 -36.90 -21.19 20.82
N ASN A 205 -36.02 -20.22 21.09
CA ASN A 205 -35.77 -19.71 22.46
C ASN A 205 -36.18 -18.24 22.66
N GLY A 206 -36.62 -17.56 21.60
CA GLY A 206 -36.94 -16.13 21.63
C GLY A 206 -35.72 -15.22 21.41
N PRO A 207 -35.91 -13.89 21.59
CA PRO A 207 -34.94 -12.88 21.14
C PRO A 207 -33.59 -13.00 21.84
N ILE A 208 -32.50 -12.79 21.09
CA ILE A 208 -31.14 -12.81 21.63
C ILE A 208 -30.89 -11.55 22.48
N PRO A 209 -30.62 -11.66 23.80
CA PRO A 209 -30.38 -10.50 24.65
C PRO A 209 -29.17 -9.66 24.21
N GLU A 210 -29.13 -8.39 24.62
CA GLU A 210 -27.99 -7.53 24.35
C GLU A 210 -26.73 -8.04 25.09
N GLY A 211 -25.59 -8.05 24.37
CA GLY A 211 -24.31 -8.43 24.96
C GLY A 211 -24.03 -9.94 24.99
N VAL A 212 -24.97 -10.78 24.54
CA VAL A 212 -24.75 -12.21 24.28
C VAL A 212 -24.64 -12.50 22.79
N VAL A 213 -24.07 -13.65 22.46
CA VAL A 213 -23.82 -14.14 21.11
C VAL A 213 -24.18 -15.62 21.04
N VAL A 214 -24.71 -16.03 19.89
CA VAL A 214 -24.92 -17.45 19.57
C VAL A 214 -23.61 -18.02 19.04
N ILE A 215 -23.21 -19.19 19.55
CA ILE A 215 -22.06 -19.94 19.06
C ILE A 215 -22.45 -21.37 18.71
N PHE A 216 -21.62 -22.00 17.90
CA PHE A 216 -21.68 -23.42 17.52
C PHE A 216 -20.85 -24.23 18.53
N LYS A 217 -21.43 -25.29 19.11
CA LYS A 217 -20.73 -26.14 20.09
C LYS A 217 -19.63 -26.96 19.42
N ASP A 218 -19.89 -27.46 18.22
CA ASP A 218 -18.95 -28.21 17.37
C ASP A 218 -17.97 -27.34 16.55
N ASN A 219 -18.04 -26.02 16.69
CA ASN A 219 -17.24 -25.07 15.89
C ASN A 219 -17.48 -25.15 14.36
N ASP A 220 -18.50 -25.87 13.89
CA ASP A 220 -18.94 -25.89 12.50
C ASP A 220 -20.04 -24.84 12.28
N LYS A 221 -19.70 -23.80 11.52
CA LYS A 221 -20.60 -22.68 11.19
C LYS A 221 -21.76 -23.08 10.27
N LEU A 222 -21.71 -24.27 9.68
CA LEU A 222 -22.74 -24.81 8.81
C LEU A 222 -23.78 -25.63 9.57
N ASN A 223 -23.44 -26.15 10.76
CA ASN A 223 -24.35 -26.90 11.61
C ASN A 223 -25.23 -25.96 12.44
N CYS A 224 -26.37 -25.55 11.88
CA CYS A 224 -27.32 -24.63 12.52
C CYS A 224 -28.44 -25.36 13.31
N ASP A 225 -28.24 -26.62 13.69
CA ASP A 225 -29.22 -27.36 14.48
C ASP A 225 -29.32 -26.78 15.89
N ILE A 226 -30.54 -26.67 16.42
CA ILE A 226 -30.78 -25.98 17.70
C ILE A 226 -29.97 -26.58 18.86
N GLU A 227 -29.76 -27.90 18.86
CA GLU A 227 -28.98 -28.63 19.85
C GLU A 227 -27.47 -28.29 19.79
N ASN A 228 -26.97 -27.90 18.62
CA ASN A 228 -25.58 -27.47 18.43
C ASN A 228 -25.36 -25.97 18.72
N LEU A 229 -26.45 -25.21 18.90
CA LEU A 229 -26.37 -23.80 19.19
C LEU A 229 -26.41 -23.54 20.70
N MET A 230 -25.70 -22.49 21.13
CA MET A 230 -25.80 -22.03 22.52
C MET A 230 -25.53 -20.52 22.65
N LEU A 231 -26.18 -19.91 23.63
CA LEU A 231 -25.93 -18.51 24.01
C LEU A 231 -24.82 -18.38 25.05
N ILE A 232 -23.90 -17.47 24.77
CA ILE A 232 -22.85 -17.07 25.70
C ILE A 232 -22.64 -15.56 25.66
N THR A 233 -22.10 -14.99 26.73
CA THR A 233 -21.72 -13.58 26.75
C THR A 233 -20.54 -13.31 25.81
N LYS A 234 -20.43 -12.08 25.27
CA LYS A 234 -19.27 -11.65 24.47
C LYS A 234 -17.93 -11.88 25.20
N GLY A 235 -17.91 -11.69 26.52
CA GLY A 235 -16.74 -11.93 27.36
C GLY A 235 -16.34 -13.40 27.47
N GLU A 236 -17.31 -14.31 27.60
CA GLU A 236 -17.08 -15.75 27.55
C GLU A 236 -16.57 -16.20 26.19
N SER A 237 -17.17 -15.72 25.09
CA SER A 237 -16.72 -16.03 23.72
C SER A 237 -15.26 -15.64 23.49
N CYS A 238 -14.89 -14.42 23.91
CA CYS A 238 -13.51 -13.95 23.84
C CYS A 238 -12.54 -14.83 24.65
N ALA A 239 -12.96 -15.24 25.85
CA ALA A 239 -12.15 -16.11 26.70
C ALA A 239 -12.01 -17.53 26.15
N LEU A 240 -13.05 -18.11 25.54
CA LEU A 240 -13.00 -19.40 24.86
C LEU A 240 -11.97 -19.38 23.73
N THR A 241 -12.03 -18.38 22.85
CA THR A 241 -11.07 -18.24 21.74
C THR A 241 -9.65 -18.04 22.26
N ARG A 242 -9.45 -17.19 23.29
CA ARG A 242 -8.13 -16.92 23.85
C ARG A 242 -7.49 -18.14 24.54
N LEU A 243 -8.30 -19.01 25.14
CA LEU A 243 -7.83 -20.20 25.85
C LEU A 243 -7.77 -21.45 24.96
N GLY A 244 -8.21 -21.37 23.70
CA GLY A 244 -8.25 -22.51 22.80
C GLY A 244 -9.28 -23.57 23.18
N TYR A 245 -10.40 -23.18 23.79
CA TYR A 245 -11.47 -24.09 24.22
C TYR A 245 -12.64 -24.17 23.21
N ARG A 246 -12.33 -24.03 21.92
CA ARG A 246 -13.28 -24.28 20.83
C ARG A 246 -12.83 -25.56 20.14
N PHE A 247 -13.62 -26.61 20.29
CA PHE A 247 -13.33 -27.94 19.79
C PHE A 247 -14.38 -28.34 18.75
N GLU A 248 -14.07 -29.39 17.99
CA GLU A 248 -15.02 -30.04 17.07
C GLU A 248 -16.06 -30.86 17.85
N ASP A 249 -15.69 -31.36 19.04
CA ASP A 249 -16.61 -32.06 19.93
C ASP A 249 -17.45 -31.05 20.75
N PRO A 250 -18.79 -31.09 20.63
CA PRO A 250 -19.70 -30.23 21.39
C PRO A 250 -19.50 -30.28 22.91
N ASP A 251 -19.28 -31.47 23.47
CA ASP A 251 -19.21 -31.69 24.91
C ASP A 251 -17.93 -31.09 25.48
N LEU A 252 -16.83 -31.16 24.73
CA LEU A 252 -15.56 -30.52 25.11
C LEU A 252 -15.68 -28.99 25.11
N THR A 253 -16.34 -28.41 24.11
CA THR A 253 -16.58 -26.96 24.06
C THR A 253 -17.47 -26.52 25.22
N GLN A 254 -18.49 -27.31 25.57
CA GLN A 254 -19.35 -27.04 26.72
C GLN A 254 -18.60 -27.12 28.05
N ALA A 255 -17.74 -28.12 28.24
CA ALA A 255 -16.87 -28.22 29.41
C ALA A 255 -15.88 -27.04 29.49
N GLY A 256 -15.30 -26.65 28.36
CA GLY A 256 -14.43 -25.48 28.21
C GLY A 256 -15.12 -24.18 28.64
N LEU A 257 -16.40 -24.00 28.28
CA LEU A 257 -17.20 -22.87 28.74
C LEU A 257 -17.38 -22.89 30.27
N GLY A 258 -17.61 -24.06 30.86
CA GLY A 258 -17.67 -24.22 32.32
C GLY A 258 -16.39 -23.72 33.01
N ILE A 259 -15.22 -24.09 32.47
CA ILE A 259 -13.91 -23.62 32.95
C ILE A 259 -13.77 -22.10 32.80
N VAL A 260 -14.20 -21.53 31.67
CA VAL A 260 -14.18 -20.07 31.44
C VAL A 260 -15.05 -19.34 32.47
N ARG A 261 -16.28 -19.80 32.70
CA ARG A 261 -17.19 -19.24 33.70
C ARG A 261 -16.60 -19.27 35.10
N LEU A 262 -15.97 -20.38 35.47
CA LEU A 262 -15.28 -20.53 36.75
C LEU A 262 -14.13 -19.51 36.88
N LYS A 263 -13.24 -19.44 35.87
CA LYS A 263 -12.11 -18.49 35.84
C LYS A 263 -12.59 -17.04 35.95
N GLN A 264 -13.62 -16.66 35.20
CA GLN A 264 -14.19 -15.30 35.25
C GLN A 264 -14.80 -14.98 36.62
N THR A 265 -15.50 -15.94 37.24
CA THR A 265 -16.10 -15.77 38.56
C THR A 265 -15.04 -15.60 39.65
N VAL A 266 -13.98 -16.41 39.63
CA VAL A 266 -12.82 -16.28 40.53
C VAL A 266 -12.16 -14.91 40.37
N ALA A 267 -11.94 -14.46 39.13
CA ALA A 267 -11.35 -13.15 38.86
C ALA A 267 -12.22 -11.99 39.36
N LYS A 268 -13.55 -12.06 39.18
CA LYS A 268 -14.50 -11.07 39.71
C LYS A 268 -14.45 -11.00 41.25
N LYS A 269 -14.42 -12.14 41.95
CA LYS A 269 -14.29 -12.20 43.42
C LYS A 269 -12.97 -11.59 43.91
N LYS A 270 -11.84 -11.94 43.29
CA LYS A 270 -10.52 -11.37 43.65
C LYS A 270 -10.44 -9.85 43.46
N LYS A 271 -11.11 -9.31 42.43
CA LYS A 271 -11.21 -7.85 42.23
C LYS A 271 -12.07 -7.16 43.28
N LYS A 272 -13.17 -7.76 43.72
CA LYS A 272 -14.02 -7.20 44.79
C LYS A 272 -13.27 -7.16 46.13
N GLY A 273 -12.56 -8.22 46.50
CA GLY A 273 -11.77 -8.28 47.74
C GLY A 273 -10.52 -7.39 47.78
N LYS A 274 -10.12 -6.78 46.66
CA LYS A 274 -9.05 -5.76 46.61
C LYS A 274 -9.59 -4.32 46.69
N LYS A 275 -10.90 -4.13 46.56
CA LYS A 275 -11.58 -2.83 46.61
C LYS A 275 -12.34 -2.59 47.91
N ALA A 276 -12.58 -3.64 48.69
CA ALA A 276 -12.98 -3.56 50.09
C ALA A 276 -11.73 -3.50 50.96
#